data_AF-A0A962VLB2-F1
#
_entry.id   AF-A0A962VLB2-F1
#
_cell.length_a   1.000
_cell.length_b   1.000
_cell.length_c   1.000
_cell.angle_alpha   90.00
_cell.angle_beta   90.00
_cell.angle_gamma   90.00
#
_symmetry.space_group_name_H-M   'P 1'
#
loop_
_entity.id
_entity.type
_entity.pdbx_description
1 polymer ?
#
loop_
_entity_poly.entity_id
_entity_poly.type
_entity_poly.pdbx_seq_one_letter_code
_entity_poly.pdbx_strand_id
1 'polypeptide(L)'
;MSPSRHQLLDDALGMSRRMAELGDEGDWDAVVALEPARRQLLEEAFATHAPVDEFVTDRVRAILDLDKRLMAQSIEARDRVAAELGRSSKGRKATQAYHLAGS
;
A
#
# COMPACT_ATOMS: atom_id res chain seq x y z
N MET A 1 1.07 -25.96 -17.93
CA MET A 1 -0.31 -25.87 -17.42
C MET A 1 -0.50 -24.46 -16.90
N SER A 2 -1.58 -23.77 -17.29
CA SER A 2 -1.89 -22.46 -16.69
C SER A 2 -2.24 -22.64 -15.21
N PRO A 3 -1.84 -21.70 -14.33
CA PRO A 3 -2.17 -21.78 -12.90
C PRO A 3 -3.68 -21.77 -12.69
N SER A 4 -4.14 -22.40 -11.62
CA SER A 4 -5.57 -22.39 -11.27
C SER A 4 -5.98 -21.05 -10.67
N ARG A 5 -7.27 -20.70 -10.74
CA ARG A 5 -7.80 -19.51 -10.07
C ARG A 5 -7.46 -19.48 -8.58
N HIS A 6 -7.53 -20.63 -7.91
CA HIS A 6 -7.19 -20.76 -6.48
C HIS A 6 -5.73 -20.42 -6.21
N GLN A 7 -4.81 -20.93 -7.04
CA GLN A 7 -3.39 -20.63 -6.91
C GLN A 7 -3.10 -19.15 -7.16
N LEU A 8 -3.66 -18.57 -8.22
CA LEU A 8 -3.53 -17.15 -8.53
C LEU A 8 -4.01 -16.26 -7.37
N LEU A 9 -5.12 -16.63 -6.72
CA LEU A 9 -5.65 -15.90 -5.56
C LEU A 9 -4.81 -16.08 -4.29
N ASP A 10 -4.26 -17.27 -4.03
CA ASP A 10 -3.36 -17.49 -2.90
C ASP A 10 -2.04 -16.72 -3.09
N ASP A 11 -1.49 -16.70 -4.32
CA ASP A 11 -0.30 -15.92 -4.66
C ASP A 11 -0.55 -14.41 -4.52
N ALA A 12 -1.69 -13.92 -5.03
CA ALA A 12 -2.10 -12.53 -4.88
C ALA A 12 -2.35 -12.13 -3.42
N LEU A 13 -2.87 -13.06 -2.60
CA LEU A 13 -3.02 -12.87 -1.16
C LEU A 13 -1.66 -12.79 -0.46
N GLY A 14 -0.70 -13.65 -0.84
CA GLY A 14 0.68 -13.58 -0.38
C GLY A 14 1.32 -12.23 -0.67
N MET A 15 1.17 -11.74 -1.91
CA MET A 15 1.67 -10.41 -2.29
C MET A 15 0.97 -9.28 -1.51
N SER A 16 -0.35 -9.35 -1.34
CA SER A 16 -1.12 -8.36 -0.55
C SER A 16 -0.63 -8.28 0.90
N ARG A 17 -0.31 -9.43 1.52
CA ARG A 17 0.28 -9.46 2.87
C ARG A 17 1.64 -8.79 2.91
N ARG A 18 2.53 -9.12 1.96
CA ARG A 18 3.85 -8.50 1.88
C ARG A 18 3.77 -6.99 1.65
N MET A 19 2.85 -6.54 0.81
CA MET A 19 2.62 -5.11 0.59
C MET A 19 2.17 -4.41 1.88
N ALA A 20 1.30 -5.02 2.68
CA ALA A 20 0.88 -4.46 3.96
C ALA A 20 2.01 -4.39 4.99
N GLU A 21 2.90 -5.39 5.03
CA GLU A 21 4.11 -5.39 5.86
C GLU A 21 5.09 -4.29 5.43
N LEU A 22 5.35 -4.16 4.13
CA LEU A 22 6.19 -3.09 3.59
C LEU A 22 5.61 -1.70 3.88
N GLY A 23 4.27 -1.57 3.84
CA GLY A 23 3.57 -0.36 4.25
C GLY A 23 3.76 -0.02 5.74
N ASP A 24 3.78 -1.01 6.63
CA ASP A 24 4.13 -0.82 8.05
C ASP A 24 5.60 -0.41 8.22
N GLU A 25 6.50 -1.02 7.44
CA GLU A 25 7.95 -0.73 7.40
C GLU A 25 8.23 0.68 6.78
N GLY A 26 7.28 1.23 6.04
CA GLY A 26 7.39 2.51 5.33
C GLY A 26 8.13 2.42 3.99
N ASP A 27 8.40 1.22 3.50
CA ASP A 27 9.06 0.97 2.20
C ASP A 27 8.05 1.03 1.05
N TRP A 28 7.60 2.24 0.76
CA TRP A 28 6.59 2.51 -0.26
C TRP A 28 7.08 2.23 -1.69
N ASP A 29 8.38 2.34 -1.94
CA ASP A 29 8.98 2.01 -3.23
C ASP A 29 8.84 0.51 -3.52
N ALA A 30 9.09 -0.35 -2.53
CA ALA A 30 8.87 -1.78 -2.65
C ALA A 30 7.38 -2.15 -2.79
N VAL A 31 6.47 -1.44 -2.10
CA VAL A 31 5.02 -1.62 -2.31
C VAL A 31 4.64 -1.35 -3.76
N VAL A 32 5.12 -0.24 -4.34
CA VAL A 32 4.85 0.13 -5.74
C VAL A 32 5.46 -0.88 -6.71
N ALA A 33 6.65 -1.40 -6.44
CA ALA A 33 7.29 -2.41 -7.28
C ALA A 33 6.52 -3.74 -7.33
N LEU A 34 5.84 -4.13 -6.24
CA LEU A 34 5.06 -5.37 -6.17
C LEU A 34 3.69 -5.27 -6.84
N GLU A 35 3.12 -4.07 -6.91
CA GLU A 35 1.73 -3.88 -7.34
C GLU A 35 1.43 -4.39 -8.76
N PRO A 36 2.28 -4.19 -9.79
CA PRO A 36 2.02 -4.70 -11.13
C PRO A 36 1.91 -6.23 -11.19
N ALA A 37 2.80 -6.94 -10.47
CA ALA A 37 2.79 -8.40 -10.43
C ALA A 37 1.52 -8.92 -9.72
N ARG A 38 1.14 -8.30 -8.61
CA ARG A 38 -0.11 -8.64 -7.90
C ARG A 38 -1.33 -8.41 -8.79
N ARG A 39 -1.37 -7.27 -9.48
CA ARG A 39 -2.48 -6.91 -10.38
C ARG A 39 -2.64 -7.95 -11.48
N GLN A 40 -1.54 -8.38 -12.10
CA GLN A 40 -1.56 -9.42 -13.12
C GLN A 40 -2.17 -10.73 -12.60
N LEU A 41 -1.79 -11.18 -11.40
CA LEU A 41 -2.37 -12.39 -10.80
C LEU A 41 -3.89 -12.27 -10.61
N LEU A 42 -4.36 -11.11 -10.16
CA LEU A 42 -5.79 -10.85 -9.97
C LEU A 42 -6.53 -10.81 -11.31
N GLU A 43 -5.98 -10.13 -12.33
CA GLU A 43 -6.55 -10.09 -13.68
C GLU A 43 -6.68 -11.50 -14.27
N GLU A 44 -5.64 -12.33 -14.16
CA GLU A 44 -5.67 -13.74 -14.60
C GLU A 44 -6.69 -14.57 -13.80
N ALA A 45 -6.78 -14.36 -12.48
CA ALA A 45 -7.75 -15.06 -11.63
C ALA A 45 -9.19 -14.75 -12.04
N PHE A 46 -9.50 -13.47 -12.30
CA PHE A 46 -10.85 -13.02 -12.65
C PHE A 46 -11.22 -13.24 -14.12
N ALA A 47 -10.24 -13.46 -15.00
CA ALA A 47 -10.51 -13.93 -16.37
C ALA A 47 -11.03 -15.38 -16.42
N THR A 48 -10.95 -16.12 -15.31
CA THR A 48 -11.40 -17.52 -15.24
C THR A 48 -12.92 -17.60 -15.03
N HIS A 49 -13.62 -18.31 -15.91
CA HIS A 49 -15.09 -18.42 -15.92
C HIS A 49 -15.64 -19.52 -14.98
N ALA A 50 -14.86 -19.95 -13.99
CA ALA A 50 -15.27 -20.99 -13.04
C ALA A 50 -16.30 -20.44 -12.03
N PRO A 51 -17.26 -21.25 -11.55
CA PRO A 51 -18.17 -20.85 -10.48
C PRO A 51 -17.41 -20.36 -9.24
N VAL A 52 -17.90 -19.30 -8.59
CA VAL A 52 -17.33 -18.81 -7.33
C VAL A 52 -17.65 -19.80 -6.22
N ASP A 53 -16.63 -20.21 -5.47
CA ASP A 53 -16.76 -21.06 -4.28
C ASP A 53 -16.38 -20.27 -3.01
N GLU A 54 -16.51 -20.92 -1.87
CA GLU A 54 -16.19 -20.34 -0.56
C GLU A 54 -14.72 -19.91 -0.48
N PHE A 55 -13.80 -20.72 -1.02
CA PHE A 55 -12.38 -20.39 -1.07
C PHE A 55 -12.13 -19.06 -1.77
N VAL A 56 -12.70 -18.86 -2.96
CA VAL A 56 -12.52 -17.62 -3.72
C VAL A 56 -13.13 -16.44 -2.99
N THR A 57 -14.30 -16.62 -2.38
CA THR A 57 -14.95 -15.59 -1.57
C THR A 57 -14.04 -15.15 -0.41
N ASP A 58 -13.45 -16.10 0.30
CA ASP A 58 -12.57 -15.83 1.44
C ASP A 58 -11.28 -15.13 1.04
N ARG A 59 -10.66 -15.54 -0.08
CA ARG A 59 -9.43 -14.92 -0.59
C ARG A 59 -9.68 -13.49 -1.04
N VAL A 60 -10.75 -13.27 -1.81
CA VAL A 60 -11.11 -11.92 -2.25
C VAL A 60 -11.41 -11.02 -1.06
N ARG A 61 -12.14 -11.51 -0.05
CA ARG A 61 -12.40 -10.73 1.18
C ARG A 61 -11.09 -10.38 1.90
N ALA A 62 -10.20 -11.35 2.10
CA ALA A 62 -8.93 -11.12 2.77
C ALA A 62 -8.04 -10.11 2.02
N ILE A 63 -8.01 -10.18 0.69
CA ILE A 63 -7.26 -9.21 -0.15
C ILE A 63 -7.86 -7.81 0.00
N LEU A 64 -9.19 -7.67 -0.07
CA LEU A 64 -9.85 -6.38 0.09
C LEU A 64 -9.61 -5.76 1.48
N ASP A 65 -9.54 -6.57 2.53
CA ASP A 65 -9.27 -6.07 3.88
C ASP A 65 -7.80 -5.62 4.04
N LEU A 66 -6.86 -6.32 3.40
CA LEU A 66 -5.47 -5.88 3.30
C LEU A 66 -5.33 -4.58 2.49
N ASP A 67 -6.07 -4.44 1.39
CA ASP A 67 -6.08 -3.21 0.59
C ASP A 67 -6.57 -2.00 1.39
N LYS A 68 -7.66 -2.18 2.17
CA LYS A 68 -8.15 -1.13 3.07
C LYS A 68 -7.09 -0.71 4.08
N ARG A 69 -6.39 -1.68 4.67
CA ARG A 69 -5.30 -1.42 5.61
C ARG A 69 -4.16 -0.65 4.93
N LEU A 70 -3.74 -1.09 3.74
CA LEU A 70 -2.67 -0.45 2.98
C LEU A 70 -3.02 0.99 2.60
N MET A 71 -4.26 1.23 2.18
CA MET A 71 -4.75 2.59 1.93
C MET A 71 -4.70 3.47 3.17
N ALA A 72 -5.12 2.96 4.33
CA ALA A 72 -5.05 3.69 5.59
C ALA A 72 -3.60 4.05 5.97
N GLN A 73 -2.68 3.08 5.88
CA GLN A 73 -1.25 3.30 6.11
C GLN A 73 -0.69 4.39 5.19
N SER A 74 -1.10 4.41 3.92
CA SER A 74 -0.63 5.41 2.94
C SER A 74 -1.06 6.83 3.29
N ILE A 75 -2.28 6.99 3.80
CA ILE A 75 -2.83 8.28 4.25
C ILE A 75 -2.05 8.76 5.47
N GLU A 76 -1.86 7.89 6.47
CA GLU A 76 -1.10 8.22 7.67
C GLU A 76 0.36 8.58 7.37
N ALA A 77 1.01 7.87 6.42
CA ALA A 77 2.36 8.18 6.00
C ALA A 77 2.44 9.57 5.34
N ARG A 78 1.52 9.89 4.44
CA ARG A 78 1.45 11.22 3.80
C ARG A 78 1.23 12.33 4.83
N ASP A 79 0.33 12.12 5.77
CA ASP A 79 -0.01 13.11 6.79
C ASP A 79 1.18 13.37 7.73
N ARG A 80 1.96 12.33 8.06
CA ARG A 80 3.24 12.46 8.80
C ARG A 80 4.25 13.32 8.05
N VAL A 81 4.47 13.03 6.76
CA VAL A 81 5.40 13.81 5.91
C VAL A 81 4.96 15.27 5.80
N ALA A 82 3.66 15.52 5.61
CA ALA A 82 3.12 16.88 5.57
C ALA A 82 3.35 17.65 6.88
N ALA A 83 3.16 16.99 8.03
CA ALA A 83 3.41 17.59 9.34
C ALA A 83 4.90 17.91 9.56
N GLU A 84 5.81 17.04 9.12
CA GLU A 84 7.26 17.25 9.19
C GLU A 84 7.71 18.44 8.34
N LEU A 85 7.24 18.53 7.09
CA LEU A 85 7.49 19.67 6.22
C LEU A 85 6.95 20.97 6.82
N GLY A 86 5.77 20.91 7.43
CA GLY A 86 5.16 22.03 8.16
C GLY A 86 6.03 22.52 9.31
N ARG A 87 6.56 21.62 10.15
CA ARG A 87 7.48 21.97 11.25
C ARG A 87 8.79 22.54 10.74
N SER A 88 9.40 21.94 9.72
CA SER A 88 10.65 22.41 9.12
C SER A 88 10.51 23.82 8.50
N SER A 89 9.40 24.09 7.82
CA SER A 89 9.13 25.42 7.25
C SER A 89 8.92 26.49 8.33
N LYS A 90 8.23 26.18 9.44
CA LYS A 90 8.06 27.07 10.59
C LYS A 90 9.39 27.35 11.30
N GLY A 91 10.23 26.33 11.47
CA GLY A 91 11.57 26.47 12.05
C GLY A 91 12.44 27.45 11.25
N ARG A 92 12.51 27.27 9.91
CA ARG A 92 13.25 28.19 9.03
C ARG A 92 12.76 29.64 9.13
N LYS A 93 11.44 29.85 9.17
CA LYS A 93 10.85 31.20 9.32
C LYS A 93 11.22 31.83 10.67
N ALA A 94 11.21 31.06 11.76
CA ALA A 94 11.60 31.56 13.08
C ALA A 94 13.08 31.95 13.13
N THR A 95 13.98 31.12 12.59
CA THR A 95 15.42 31.44 12.51
C THR A 95 15.68 32.70 11.68
N GLN A 96 14.99 32.85 10.54
CA GLN A 96 15.13 34.04 9.70
C GLN A 96 14.61 35.31 10.40
N ALA A 97 13.52 35.22 11.16
CA ALA A 97 12.98 36.34 11.94
C ALA A 97 13.94 36.78 13.07
N TYR A 98 14.60 35.84 13.75
CA TYR A 98 15.60 36.17 14.76
C TYR A 98 16.83 36.88 14.17
N HIS A 99 17.29 36.49 12.98
CA HIS A 99 18.39 37.18 12.30
C HIS A 99 18.01 38.60 11.85
N LEU A 100 16.77 38.81 11.39
CA LEU A 100 16.28 40.13 10.98
C LEU A 100 15.97 41.08 12.14
N ALA A 101 15.55 40.55 13.30
CA ALA A 101 15.23 41.34 14.49
C ALA A 101 16.45 41.65 15.38
N GLY A 102 17.58 40.98 15.15
CA GLY A 102 18.85 41.20 15.85
C GLY A 102 19.88 42.05 15.07
N SER A 103 19.47 42.64 13.94
CA SER A 103 20.23 43.61 13.13
C SER A 103 19.66 45.01 13.35
#